data_AF-A0A2D9C634-F1
#
_entry.id   AF-A0A2D9C634-F1
#
_cell.length_a   1.000
_cell.length_b   1.000
_cell.length_c   1.000
_cell.angle_alpha   90.00
_cell.angle_beta   90.00
_cell.angle_gamma   90.00
#
_symmetry.space_group_name_H-M   'P 1'
#
loop_
_entity.id
_entity.type
_entity.pdbx_description
1 polymer ?
#
loop_
_entity_poly.entity_id
_entity_poly.type
_entity_poly.pdbx_seq_one_letter_code
_entity_poly.pdbx_strand_id
1 'polypeptide(L)'
;MKISKFNISDFNEYNCMYNSYLVLVGKASFEDLLEEDLNCAFIFDPTEFHIPMNDDAYDVLINYFEQLEQYNVCKELVEAKRIAKILITYQDF
;
A
#
# COMPACT_ATOMS: atom_id res chain seq x y z
N MET A 1 -5.75 -26.44 -3.05
CA MET A 1 -5.65 -25.07 -3.58
C MET A 1 -4.54 -25.06 -4.63
N LYS A 2 -4.86 -24.90 -5.92
CA LYS A 2 -3.85 -24.76 -6.97
C LYS A 2 -3.45 -23.30 -6.99
N ILE A 3 -2.26 -22.99 -6.48
CA ILE A 3 -1.66 -21.67 -6.68
C ILE A 3 -1.39 -21.58 -8.19
N SER A 4 -2.16 -20.73 -8.89
CA SER A 4 -1.87 -20.40 -10.30
C SER A 4 -0.45 -19.86 -10.37
N LYS A 5 0.34 -20.35 -11.33
CA LYS A 5 1.67 -19.78 -11.58
C LYS A 5 1.50 -18.30 -11.89
N PHE A 6 2.06 -17.42 -11.06
CA PHE A 6 2.11 -15.99 -11.30
C PHE A 6 2.83 -15.75 -12.63
N ASN A 7 2.12 -15.24 -13.63
CA ASN A 7 2.70 -14.95 -14.94
C ASN A 7 3.05 -13.48 -14.96
N ILE A 8 4.34 -13.15 -15.06
CA ILE A 8 4.85 -11.76 -15.01
C ILE A 8 4.20 -10.88 -16.09
N SER A 9 3.69 -11.48 -17.18
CA SER A 9 2.96 -10.80 -18.25
C SER A 9 1.67 -10.10 -17.83
N ASP A 10 1.07 -10.53 -16.71
CA ASP A 10 -0.26 -10.08 -16.30
C ASP A 10 -0.19 -9.10 -15.12
N PHE A 11 1.03 -8.69 -14.71
CA PHE A 11 1.22 -7.74 -13.63
C PHE A 11 0.71 -6.35 -14.04
N ASN A 12 -0.28 -5.86 -13.28
CA ASN A 12 -0.79 -4.51 -13.42
C ASN A 12 -0.18 -3.62 -12.33
N GLU A 13 0.82 -2.82 -12.73
CA GLU A 13 1.52 -1.88 -11.84
C GLU A 13 0.56 -0.91 -11.16
N TYR A 14 -0.38 -0.32 -11.92
CA TYR A 14 -1.33 0.64 -11.36
C TYR A 14 -2.19 0.00 -10.27
N ASN A 15 -2.71 -1.21 -10.51
CA ASN A 15 -3.50 -1.92 -9.49
C ASN A 15 -2.67 -2.25 -8.26
N CYS A 16 -1.41 -2.68 -8.43
CA CYS A 16 -0.50 -2.93 -7.31
C CYS A 16 -0.28 -1.68 -6.44
N MET A 17 0.00 -0.54 -7.09
CA MET A 17 0.19 0.74 -6.40
C MET A 17 -1.10 1.23 -5.73
N TYR A 18 -2.24 1.10 -6.42
CA TYR A 18 -3.53 1.54 -5.90
C TYR A 18 -4.02 0.67 -4.73
N ASN A 19 -3.88 -0.64 -4.81
CA ASN A 19 -4.20 -1.56 -3.71
C ASN A 19 -3.32 -1.28 -2.48
N SER A 20 -2.03 -1.05 -2.69
CA SER A 20 -1.10 -0.63 -1.63
C SER A 20 -1.54 0.67 -0.95
N TYR A 21 -1.99 1.65 -1.74
CA TYR A 21 -2.56 2.89 -1.22
C TYR A 21 -3.80 2.62 -0.35
N LEU A 22 -4.77 1.85 -0.85
CA LEU A 22 -6.02 1.57 -0.13
C LEU A 22 -5.77 0.98 1.26
N VAL A 23 -4.82 0.06 1.37
CA VAL A 23 -4.42 -0.54 2.65
C VAL A 23 -3.75 0.48 3.57
N LEU A 24 -2.75 1.22 3.07
CA LEU A 24 -1.98 2.16 3.90
C LEU A 24 -2.78 3.36 4.41
N VAL A 25 -3.87 3.74 3.73
CA VAL A 25 -4.79 4.79 4.20
C VAL A 25 -6.00 4.25 4.96
N GLY A 26 -6.10 2.92 5.14
CA GLY A 26 -7.18 2.26 5.87
C GLY A 26 -8.53 2.30 5.15
N LYS A 27 -8.56 2.40 3.82
CA LYS A 27 -9.79 2.34 3.00
C LYS A 27 -10.24 0.91 2.68
N ALA A 28 -9.32 -0.05 2.73
CA ALA A 28 -9.60 -1.49 2.61
C ALA A 28 -8.60 -2.28 3.47
N SER A 29 -8.98 -3.47 3.94
CA SER A 29 -8.01 -4.43 4.45
C SER A 29 -7.37 -5.20 3.29
N PHE A 30 -6.19 -5.79 3.48
CA PHE A 30 -5.57 -6.59 2.42
C PHE A 30 -6.32 -7.90 2.21
N GLU A 31 -6.99 -8.41 3.25
CA GLU A 31 -7.86 -9.58 3.18
C GLU A 31 -9.07 -9.33 2.27
N ASP A 32 -9.75 -8.19 2.43
CA ASP A 32 -10.89 -7.82 1.58
C ASP A 32 -10.47 -7.79 0.09
N LEU A 33 -9.30 -7.22 -0.21
CA LEU A 33 -8.77 -7.13 -1.57
C LEU A 33 -8.43 -8.51 -2.17
N LEU A 34 -7.94 -9.44 -1.34
CA LEU A 34 -7.63 -10.81 -1.76
C LEU A 34 -8.89 -11.67 -1.97
N GLU A 35 -9.98 -11.37 -1.27
CA GLU A 35 -11.27 -12.03 -1.51
C GLU A 35 -11.85 -11.67 -2.89
N GLU A 36 -11.65 -10.43 -3.34
CA GLU A 36 -12.08 -9.96 -4.67
C GLU A 36 -11.14 -10.41 -5.80
N ASP A 37 -9.82 -10.33 -5.59
CA ASP A 37 -8.80 -10.75 -6.55
C ASP A 37 -7.63 -11.46 -5.87
N LEU A 38 -7.57 -12.79 -6.04
CA LEU A 38 -6.49 -13.63 -5.50
C LEU A 38 -5.10 -13.30 -6.08
N ASN A 39 -5.01 -12.53 -7.15
CA ASN A 39 -3.74 -12.07 -7.72
C ASN A 39 -3.39 -10.62 -7.29
N CYS A 40 -4.13 -10.06 -6.34
CA CYS A 40 -3.83 -8.75 -5.77
C CYS A 40 -2.38 -8.69 -5.29
N ALA A 41 -1.66 -7.65 -5.69
CA ALA A 41 -0.26 -7.42 -5.36
C ALA A 41 -0.10 -6.11 -4.58
N PHE A 42 0.95 -6.05 -3.77
CA PHE A 42 1.29 -4.91 -2.94
C PHE A 42 2.80 -4.62 -3.04
N ILE A 43 3.20 -3.36 -2.85
CA ILE A 43 4.63 -2.97 -2.89
C ILE A 43 5.36 -3.19 -1.55
N PHE A 44 4.62 -3.63 -0.52
CA PHE A 44 5.10 -3.93 0.82
C PHE A 44 4.43 -5.22 1.29
N ASP A 45 4.89 -5.80 2.40
CA ASP A 45 4.22 -6.93 3.04
C ASP A 45 3.06 -6.42 3.91
N PRO A 46 1.78 -6.62 3.54
CA PRO A 46 0.65 -6.10 4.30
C PRO A 46 0.34 -6.93 5.56
N THR A 47 1.02 -8.07 5.76
CA THR A 47 0.85 -8.93 6.93
C THR A 47 1.75 -8.53 8.10
N GLU A 48 2.76 -7.70 7.82
CA GLU A 48 3.65 -7.15 8.83
C GLU A 48 3.23 -5.72 9.20
N PHE A 49 3.57 -5.34 10.43
CA PHE A 49 3.32 -3.98 10.89
C PHE A 49 4.25 -3.01 10.16
N HIS A 50 3.69 -2.19 9.28
CA HIS A 50 4.44 -1.25 8.46
C HIS A 50 5.01 -0.09 9.30
N ILE A 51 6.31 0.19 9.17
CA ILE A 51 7.01 1.26 9.88
C ILE A 51 7.41 2.36 8.89
N PRO A 52 6.70 3.49 8.79
CA PRO A 52 6.90 4.51 7.76
C PRO A 52 8.28 5.20 7.76
N MET A 53 9.07 5.03 8.82
CA MET A 53 10.44 5.54 8.90
C MET A 53 11.49 4.55 8.38
N ASN A 54 11.17 3.25 8.41
CA ASN A 54 12.06 2.19 7.92
C ASN A 54 11.67 1.75 6.51
N ASP A 55 10.38 1.83 6.20
CA ASP A 55 9.80 1.36 4.97
C ASP A 55 9.47 2.54 4.06
N ASP A 56 10.02 2.53 2.84
CA ASP A 56 9.86 3.60 1.86
C ASP A 56 8.49 3.57 1.14
N ALA A 57 7.55 2.71 1.55
CA ALA A 57 6.31 2.45 0.81
C ALA A 57 5.46 3.71 0.59
N TYR A 58 5.27 4.54 1.63
CA TYR A 58 4.54 5.81 1.48
C TYR A 58 5.21 6.74 0.46
N ASP A 59 6.54 6.86 0.47
CA ASP A 59 7.26 7.76 -0.42
C ASP A 59 7.24 7.26 -1.86
N VAL A 60 7.37 5.95 -2.07
CA VAL A 60 7.22 5.32 -3.38
C VAL A 60 5.84 5.60 -3.96
N LEU A 61 4.77 5.41 -3.17
CA LEU A 61 3.41 5.69 -3.64
C LEU A 61 3.17 7.17 -3.91
N ILE A 62 3.65 8.07 -3.04
CA ILE A 62 3.51 9.52 -3.24
C ILE A 62 4.17 9.91 -4.57
N ASN A 63 5.41 9.47 -4.81
CA ASN A 63 6.14 9.74 -6.04
C ASN A 63 5.42 9.19 -7.27
N TYR A 64 4.90 7.96 -7.19
CA TYR A 64 4.15 7.32 -8.28
C TYR A 64 2.87 8.11 -8.63
N PHE A 65 2.04 8.43 -7.62
CA PHE A 65 0.79 9.15 -7.86
C PHE A 65 1.00 10.62 -8.21
N GLU A 66 2.12 11.23 -7.81
CA GLU A 66 2.51 12.57 -8.24
C GLU A 66 2.84 12.60 -9.74
N GLN A 67 3.55 11.59 -10.26
CA GLN A 67 3.81 11.46 -11.70
C GLN A 67 2.53 11.28 -12.53
N LEU A 68 1.48 10.71 -11.93
CA LEU A 68 0.16 10.57 -12.53
C LEU A 68 -0.79 11.75 -12.24
N GLU A 69 -0.29 12.80 -11.59
CA GLU A 69 -1.05 13.99 -11.19
C GLU A 69 -2.29 13.68 -10.30
N GLN A 70 -2.28 12.55 -9.59
CA GLN A 70 -3.36 12.13 -8.69
C GLN A 70 -3.19 12.73 -7.29
N TYR A 71 -3.15 14.06 -7.21
CA TYR A 71 -2.78 14.80 -5.99
C TYR A 71 -3.69 14.55 -4.78
N ASN A 72 -4.96 14.19 -5.00
CA ASN A 72 -5.86 13.80 -3.90
C ASN A 72 -5.37 12.53 -3.19
N VAL A 73 -4.85 11.55 -3.95
CA VAL A 73 -4.25 10.33 -3.41
C VAL A 73 -2.96 10.67 -2.65
N CYS A 74 -2.10 11.52 -3.23
CA CYS A 74 -0.88 11.99 -2.56
C CYS A 74 -1.18 12.66 -1.22
N LYS A 75 -2.21 13.52 -1.15
CA LYS A 75 -2.61 14.19 0.09
C LYS A 75 -2.99 13.20 1.19
N GLU A 76 -3.76 12.18 0.85
CA GLU A 76 -4.15 11.13 1.81
C GLU A 76 -2.96 10.30 2.27
N LEU A 77 -2.04 9.95 1.36
CA LEU A 77 -0.81 9.23 1.70
C LEU A 77 0.09 10.03 2.65
N VAL A 78 0.26 11.34 2.41
CA VAL A 78 1.03 12.22 3.29
C VAL A 78 0.41 12.26 4.70
N GLU A 79 -0.90 12.36 4.78
CA GLU A 79 -1.61 12.38 6.07
C GLU A 79 -1.52 11.02 6.78
N ALA A 80 -1.71 9.92 6.07
CA ALA A 80 -1.56 8.58 6.60
C ALA A 80 -0.13 8.33 7.11
N LYS A 81 0.91 8.73 6.36
CA LYS A 81 2.31 8.67 6.80
C LYS A 81 2.53 9.43 8.10
N ARG A 82 1.95 10.63 8.23
CA ARG A 82 2.03 11.46 9.44
C ARG A 82 1.38 10.76 10.64
N ILE A 83 0.18 10.21 10.46
CA ILE A 83 -0.54 9.48 11.50
C ILE A 83 0.22 8.22 11.92
N ALA A 84 0.68 7.42 10.97
CA ALA A 84 1.43 6.19 11.25
C ALA A 84 2.73 6.49 12.02
N LYS A 85 3.47 7.53 11.64
CA LYS A 85 4.66 7.99 12.38
C LYS A 85 4.34 8.35 13.84
N ILE A 86 3.21 9.03 14.06
CA ILE A 86 2.74 9.37 15.40
C ILE A 86 2.44 8.10 16.18
N LEU A 87 1.63 7.19 15.64
CA LEU A 87 1.21 5.96 16.32
C LEU A 87 2.40 5.10 16.77
N ILE A 88 3.42 4.96 15.92
CA ILE A 88 4.64 4.22 16.27
C ILE A 88 5.41 4.89 17.40
N THR A 89 5.55 6.23 17.35
CA THR A 89 6.26 6.98 18.39
C THR A 89 5.59 6.81 19.77
N TYR A 90 4.27 6.56 19.82
CA TYR A 90 3.54 6.30 21.07
C TYR A 90 3.53 4.83 21.52
N GLN A 91 3.92 3.88 20.67
CA GLN A 91 4.02 2.46 21.04
C GLN A 91 5.34 2.11 21.76
N ASP A 92 6.34 2.99 21.68
CA ASP A 92 7.65 2.82 22.33
C ASP A 92 7.73 3.33 23.79
N PHE A 93 6.59 3.68 24.41
CA PHE A 93 6.46 4.12 25.81
C PHE A 93 5.56 3.18 26.64
#